data_AF-A0A7X7R8K1-F1
#
_entry.id   AF-A0A7X7R8K1-F1
#
_cell.length_a   1.000
_cell.length_b   1.000
_cell.length_c   1.000
_cell.angle_alpha   90.00
_cell.angle_beta   90.00
_cell.angle_gamma   90.00
#
_symmetry.space_group_name_H-M   'P 1'
#
loop_
_entity.id
_entity.type
_entity.pdbx_description
1 polymer ?
#
loop_
_entity_poly.entity_id
_entity_poly.type
_entity_poly.pdbx_seq_one_letter_code
_entity_poly.pdbx_strand_id
1 'polypeptide(L)'
;MRTTRLSRLAAGLALLAPAAVFAAGPAMDAAEKQPLNLSAIGMFFVFVLMTLGITYWAASRTKSTSDFYTAGGGITGFQNGLAIAGDYMSAATLLGLTAMMYVQGVDAYIYMLAFFVGWPVILFLMAERLRNLG
;
A
#
# COMPACT_ATOMS: atom_id res chain seq x y z
N MET A 1 19.18 -26.23 11.46
CA MET A 1 17.73 -26.56 11.45
C MET A 1 16.81 -25.47 10.88
N ARG A 2 17.24 -24.20 10.66
CA ARG A 2 16.40 -23.11 10.10
C ARG A 2 16.27 -23.10 8.57
N THR A 3 17.22 -23.69 7.85
CA THR A 3 17.30 -23.63 6.38
C THR A 3 16.26 -24.50 5.66
N THR A 4 15.80 -25.58 6.30
CA THR A 4 14.84 -26.52 5.71
C THR A 4 13.38 -26.04 5.72
N ARG A 5 13.03 -25.08 6.59
CA ARG A 5 11.68 -24.46 6.58
C ARG A 5 11.55 -23.43 5.47
N LEU A 6 12.61 -22.64 5.24
CA LEU A 6 12.68 -21.66 4.16
C LEU A 6 12.67 -22.33 2.78
N SER A 7 13.37 -23.46 2.60
CA SER A 7 13.36 -24.21 1.35
C SER A 7 12.01 -24.86 1.05
N ARG A 8 11.28 -25.32 2.08
CA ARG A 8 9.91 -25.88 1.93
C ARG A 8 8.88 -24.80 1.61
N LEU A 9 9.01 -23.60 2.19
CA LEU A 9 8.16 -22.45 1.85
C LEU A 9 8.43 -21.95 0.43
N ALA A 10 9.69 -21.88 0.02
CA ALA A 10 10.08 -21.52 -1.34
C ALA A 10 9.58 -22.56 -2.37
N ALA A 11 9.69 -23.86 -2.05
CA ALA A 11 9.15 -24.93 -2.90
C ALA A 11 7.61 -24.89 -2.98
N GLY A 12 6.93 -24.55 -1.89
CA GLY A 12 5.48 -24.36 -1.87
C GLY A 12 5.03 -23.17 -2.73
N LEU A 13 5.74 -22.04 -2.68
CA LEU A 13 5.49 -20.89 -3.55
C LEU A 13 5.75 -21.22 -5.02
N ALA A 14 6.83 -21.98 -5.31
CA ALA A 14 7.19 -22.39 -6.66
C ALA A 14 6.15 -23.33 -7.31
N LEU A 15 5.43 -24.12 -6.49
CA LEU A 15 4.35 -25.00 -6.95
C LEU A 15 3.02 -24.26 -7.21
N LEU A 16 2.82 -23.09 -6.61
CA LEU A 16 1.63 -22.25 -6.84
C LEU A 16 1.69 -21.44 -8.14
N ALA A 17 2.91 -21.10 -8.61
CA ALA A 17 3.12 -20.38 -9.86
C ALA A 17 2.55 -21.11 -11.10
N PRO A 18 2.78 -22.42 -11.31
CA PRO A 18 2.23 -23.12 -12.47
C PRO A 18 0.70 -23.19 -12.49
N ALA A 19 0.04 -23.30 -11.33
CA ALA A 19 -1.42 -23.31 -11.24
C ALA A 19 -2.04 -21.97 -11.67
N ALA A 20 -1.41 -20.85 -11.31
CA ALA A 20 -1.83 -19.51 -11.73
C ALA A 20 -1.65 -19.30 -13.24
N VAL A 21 -0.59 -19.85 -13.84
CA VAL A 21 -0.34 -19.77 -15.29
C VAL A 21 -1.36 -20.59 -16.08
N PHE A 22 -1.72 -21.79 -15.60
CA PHE A 22 -2.74 -22.63 -16.25
C PHE A 22 -4.15 -22.05 -16.17
N ALA A 23 -4.50 -21.38 -15.06
CA ALA A 23 -5.79 -20.70 -14.93
C ALA A 23 -5.88 -19.41 -15.75
N ALA A 24 -4.75 -18.76 -16.04
CA ALA A 24 -4.69 -17.55 -16.87
C ALA A 24 -4.81 -17.84 -18.38
N GLY A 25 -4.44 -19.04 -18.84
CA GLY A 25 -4.51 -19.45 -20.25
C GLY A 25 -5.83 -19.10 -20.97
N PRO A 26 -6.99 -19.57 -20.48
CA PRO A 26 -8.28 -19.28 -21.11
C PRO A 26 -8.72 -17.80 -21.00
N ALA A 27 -8.17 -17.03 -20.06
CA ALA A 27 -8.46 -15.60 -19.92
C ALA A 27 -7.61 -14.72 -20.84
N MET A 28 -6.41 -15.18 -21.22
CA MET A 28 -5.50 -14.46 -22.11
C MET A 28 -5.85 -14.64 -23.59
N ASP A 29 -6.49 -15.75 -23.97
CA ASP A 29 -6.93 -16.00 -25.36
C ASP A 29 -8.10 -15.10 -25.81
N ALA A 30 -8.90 -14.60 -24.86
CA ALA A 30 -9.99 -13.66 -25.11
C ALA A 30 -9.57 -12.18 -24.98
N ALA A 31 -8.33 -11.91 -24.55
CA ALA A 31 -7.83 -10.56 -24.36
C ALA A 31 -7.25 -10.04 -25.68
N GLU A 32 -7.88 -9.03 -26.28
CA GLU A 32 -7.26 -8.29 -27.38
C GLU A 32 -5.87 -7.80 -26.96
N LYS A 33 -4.84 -8.08 -27.77
CA LYS A 33 -3.49 -7.55 -27.56
C LYS A 33 -3.53 -6.04 -27.72
N GLN A 34 -3.66 -5.35 -26.60
CA GLN A 34 -3.63 -3.90 -26.58
C GLN A 34 -2.25 -3.40 -27.07
N PRO A 35 -2.20 -2.41 -27.99
CA PRO A 35 -0.93 -1.86 -28.45
C PRO A 35 -0.15 -1.23 -27.29
N LEU A 36 1.18 -1.17 -27.43
CA LEU A 36 2.05 -0.59 -26.42
C LEU A 36 1.67 0.87 -26.14
N ASN A 37 1.20 1.14 -24.92
CA ASN A 37 0.90 2.48 -24.48
C ASN A 37 2.15 3.13 -23.89
N LEU A 38 2.96 3.74 -24.77
CA LEU A 38 4.20 4.42 -24.38
C LEU A 38 3.96 5.54 -23.35
N SER A 39 2.82 6.23 -23.41
CA SER A 39 2.46 7.27 -22.44
C SER A 39 2.29 6.69 -21.03
N ALA A 40 1.56 5.58 -20.90
CA ALA A 40 1.38 4.90 -19.62
C ALA A 40 2.70 4.39 -19.03
N ILE A 41 3.56 3.80 -19.87
CA ILE A 41 4.88 3.34 -19.49
C ILE A 41 5.75 4.52 -19.01
N GLY A 42 5.75 5.62 -19.76
CA GLY A 42 6.48 6.84 -19.38
C GLY A 42 6.02 7.39 -18.02
N MET A 43 4.69 7.53 -17.82
CA MET A 43 4.13 7.98 -16.55
C MET A 43 4.49 7.07 -15.38
N PHE A 44 4.49 5.75 -15.59
CA PHE A 44 4.91 4.78 -14.57
C PHE A 44 6.35 5.03 -14.11
N PHE A 45 7.29 5.12 -15.05
CA PHE A 45 8.70 5.36 -14.68
C PHE A 45 8.90 6.73 -14.04
N VAL A 46 8.24 7.77 -14.52
CA VAL A 46 8.28 9.11 -13.93
C VAL A 46 7.80 9.05 -12.47
N PHE A 47 6.65 8.43 -12.20
CA PHE A 47 6.11 8.30 -10.85
C PHE A 47 7.03 7.48 -9.92
N VAL A 48 7.54 6.34 -10.39
CA VAL A 48 8.44 5.48 -9.61
C VAL A 48 9.76 6.17 -9.29
N LEU A 49 10.39 6.82 -10.27
CA LEU A 49 11.66 7.51 -10.06
C LEU A 49 11.50 8.74 -9.16
N MET A 50 10.38 9.48 -9.29
CA MET A 50 10.09 10.60 -8.39
C MET A 50 9.89 10.14 -6.95
N THR A 51 9.08 9.10 -6.72
CA THR A 51 8.85 8.56 -5.37
C THR A 51 10.14 8.05 -4.74
N LEU A 52 10.93 7.24 -5.47
CA LEU A 52 12.23 6.77 -5.01
C LEU A 52 13.22 7.92 -4.75
N GLY A 53 13.24 8.94 -5.62
CA GLY A 53 14.08 10.12 -5.46
C GLY A 53 13.75 10.90 -4.18
N ILE A 54 12.47 11.13 -3.91
CA ILE A 54 11.99 11.79 -2.68
C ILE A 54 12.34 10.94 -1.45
N THR A 55 12.10 9.63 -1.50
CA THR A 55 12.41 8.72 -0.38
C THR A 55 13.91 8.67 -0.11
N TYR A 56 14.75 8.58 -1.14
CA TYR A 56 16.21 8.61 -0.99
C TYR A 56 16.70 9.93 -0.40
N TRP A 57 16.17 11.05 -0.89
CA TRP A 57 16.48 12.37 -0.35
C TRP A 57 16.08 12.48 1.13
N ALA A 58 14.88 12.04 1.49
CA ALA A 58 14.40 12.05 2.87
C ALA A 58 15.28 11.16 3.77
N ALA A 59 15.56 9.92 3.32
CA ALA A 59 16.40 8.97 4.05
C ALA A 59 17.83 9.49 4.27
N SER A 60 18.39 10.24 3.32
CA SER A 60 19.73 10.83 3.45
C SER A 60 19.85 11.86 4.58
N ARG A 61 18.72 12.46 4.99
CA ARG A 61 18.64 13.46 6.08
C ARG A 61 18.43 12.85 7.46
N THR A 62 18.03 11.59 7.55
CA THR A 62 17.86 10.88 8.83
C THR A 62 19.23 10.46 9.37
N LYS A 63 19.66 11.02 10.52
CA LYS A 63 20.99 10.76 11.11
C LYS A 63 20.94 10.08 12.48
N SER A 64 19.84 10.22 13.21
CA SER A 64 19.66 9.62 14.53
C SER A 64 18.43 8.72 14.61
N THR A 65 18.35 7.90 15.66
CA THR A 65 17.20 7.04 15.96
C THR A 65 15.92 7.87 16.18
N SER A 66 16.02 9.02 16.85
CA SER A 66 14.89 9.94 17.01
C SER A 66 14.43 10.54 15.70
N ASP A 67 15.33 10.84 14.76
CA ASP A 67 14.94 11.33 13.43
C ASP A 67 14.22 10.25 12.63
N PHE A 68 14.56 8.97 12.84
CA PHE A 68 13.91 7.87 12.14
C PHE A 68 12.52 7.56 12.69
N TYR A 69 12.34 7.56 14.01
CA TYR A 69 11.07 7.18 14.63
C TYR A 69 10.08 8.33 14.83
N THR A 70 10.57 9.52 15.18
CA THR A 70 9.69 10.66 15.50
C THR A 70 9.93 11.87 14.60
N ALA A 71 10.81 11.74 13.60
CA ALA A 71 11.23 12.86 12.75
C ALA A 71 11.67 14.08 13.57
N GLY A 72 12.29 13.82 14.74
CA GLY A 72 12.73 14.85 15.68
C GLY A 72 11.59 15.68 16.31
N GLY A 73 10.33 15.21 16.23
CA GLY A 73 9.15 15.94 16.69
C GLY A 73 8.74 17.12 15.79
N GLY A 74 9.33 17.24 14.59
CA GLY A 74 9.14 18.39 13.69
C GLY A 74 7.92 18.31 12.75
N ILE A 75 7.14 17.23 12.78
CA ILE A 75 6.01 17.04 11.87
C ILE A 75 4.77 17.77 12.39
N THR A 76 4.26 18.71 11.60
CA THR A 76 3.03 19.44 11.94
C THR A 76 1.80 18.53 11.85
N GLY A 77 0.72 18.89 12.56
CA GLY A 77 -0.52 18.13 12.53
C GLY A 77 -1.11 17.97 11.12
N PHE A 78 -0.96 18.99 10.27
CA PHE A 78 -1.41 18.92 8.87
C PHE A 78 -0.58 17.94 8.04
N GLN A 79 0.75 17.96 8.15
CA GLN A 79 1.62 17.01 7.46
C GLN A 79 1.35 15.56 7.89
N ASN A 80 1.15 15.34 9.20
CA ASN A 80 0.77 14.03 9.71
C ASN A 80 -0.61 13.58 9.19
N GLY A 81 -1.59 14.49 9.17
CA GLY A 81 -2.91 14.21 8.60
C GLY A 81 -2.85 13.86 7.12
N LEU A 82 -2.03 14.57 6.34
CA LEU A 82 -1.83 14.29 4.92
C LEU A 82 -1.15 12.93 4.70
N ALA A 83 -0.17 12.56 5.53
CA ALA A 83 0.48 11.26 5.46
C ALA A 83 -0.52 10.12 5.73
N ILE A 84 -1.33 10.23 6.78
CA ILE A 84 -2.38 9.23 7.10
C ILE A 84 -3.41 9.12 5.97
N ALA A 85 -3.84 10.25 5.41
CA ALA A 85 -4.74 10.24 4.26
C ALA A 85 -4.11 9.54 3.05
N GLY A 86 -2.82 9.79 2.80
CA GLY A 86 -2.06 9.13 1.74
C GLY A 86 -1.99 7.60 1.92
N ASP A 87 -1.71 7.13 3.13
CA ASP A 87 -1.67 5.70 3.46
C ASP A 87 -3.04 5.04 3.26
N TYR A 88 -4.13 5.75 3.61
CA TYR A 88 -5.48 5.26 3.35
C TYR A 88 -5.78 5.12 1.86
N MET A 89 -5.31 6.03 1.01
CA MET A 89 -5.59 6.06 -0.45
C MET A 89 -4.78 5.05 -1.28
N SER A 90 -4.19 4.03 -0.65
CA SER A 90 -3.37 3.03 -1.35
C SER A 90 -4.11 2.30 -2.49
N ALA A 91 -3.34 1.64 -3.37
CA ALA A 91 -3.89 0.81 -4.44
C ALA A 91 -4.78 -0.33 -3.92
N ALA A 92 -4.49 -0.84 -2.72
CA ALA A 92 -5.33 -1.85 -2.06
C ALA A 92 -6.71 -1.28 -1.72
N THR A 93 -6.78 -0.04 -1.26
CA THR A 93 -8.05 0.65 -0.97
C THR A 93 -8.83 0.91 -2.25
N LEU A 94 -8.18 1.39 -3.31
CA LEU A 94 -8.82 1.61 -4.61
C LEU A 94 -9.37 0.31 -5.19
N LEU A 95 -8.53 -0.70 -5.40
CA LEU A 95 -8.94 -1.97 -6.01
C LEU A 95 -9.88 -2.77 -5.10
N GLY A 96 -9.65 -2.74 -3.79
CA GLY A 96 -10.47 -3.45 -2.81
C GLY A 96 -11.89 -2.90 -2.71
N LEU A 97 -12.04 -1.59 -2.53
CA LEU A 97 -13.37 -0.97 -2.39
C LEU A 97 -14.12 -0.96 -3.72
N THR A 98 -13.44 -0.77 -4.86
CA THR A 98 -14.08 -0.87 -6.17
C THR A 98 -14.54 -2.29 -6.47
N ALA A 99 -13.74 -3.31 -6.14
CA ALA A 99 -14.15 -4.71 -6.26
C ALA A 99 -15.32 -5.05 -5.33
N MET A 100 -15.29 -4.56 -4.09
CA MET A 100 -16.39 -4.74 -3.14
C MET A 100 -17.68 -4.10 -3.66
N MET A 101 -17.61 -2.89 -4.20
CA MET A 101 -18.76 -2.21 -4.79
C MET A 101 -19.25 -2.90 -6.06
N TYR A 102 -18.36 -3.49 -6.85
CA TYR A 102 -18.75 -4.32 -8.00
C TYR A 102 -19.54 -5.56 -7.58
N VAL A 103 -19.19 -6.21 -6.46
CA VAL A 103 -19.84 -7.44 -5.98
C VAL A 103 -21.10 -7.16 -5.14
N GLN A 104 -21.05 -6.17 -4.26
CA GLN A 104 -22.09 -5.89 -3.26
C GLN A 104 -22.96 -4.67 -3.61
N GLY A 105 -22.65 -3.95 -4.68
CA GLY A 105 -23.38 -2.75 -5.11
C GLY A 105 -23.07 -1.52 -4.27
N VAL A 106 -23.93 -0.51 -4.39
CA VAL A 106 -23.75 0.84 -3.80
C VAL A 106 -23.73 0.81 -2.27
N ASP A 107 -24.37 -0.18 -1.65
CA ASP A 107 -24.38 -0.33 -0.19
C ASP A 107 -22.96 -0.50 0.39
N ALA A 108 -22.00 -0.98 -0.41
CA ALA A 108 -20.59 -1.07 -0.02
C ALA A 108 -19.93 0.31 0.23
N TYR A 109 -20.56 1.40 -0.21
CA TYR A 109 -20.08 2.76 0.04
C TYR A 109 -19.89 3.06 1.53
N ILE A 110 -20.68 2.43 2.41
CA ILE A 110 -20.54 2.58 3.86
C ILE A 110 -19.14 2.16 4.36
N TYR A 111 -18.52 1.16 3.73
CA TYR A 111 -17.16 0.73 4.09
C TYR A 111 -16.11 1.78 3.75
N MET A 112 -16.34 2.60 2.72
CA MET A 112 -15.46 3.72 2.37
C MET A 112 -15.52 4.83 3.45
N LEU A 113 -16.67 5.02 4.10
CA LEU A 113 -16.88 6.02 5.15
C LEU A 113 -16.48 5.52 6.54
N ALA A 114 -16.63 4.22 6.81
CA ALA A 114 -16.37 3.62 8.12
C ALA A 114 -14.96 3.91 8.64
N PHE A 115 -13.95 3.95 7.74
CA PHE A 115 -12.59 4.32 8.09
C PHE A 115 -12.50 5.71 8.75
N PHE A 116 -13.17 6.71 8.17
CA PHE A 116 -13.16 8.08 8.69
C PHE A 116 -13.91 8.20 10.03
N VAL A 117 -14.95 7.39 10.24
CA VAL A 117 -15.68 7.34 11.51
C VAL A 117 -14.85 6.69 12.61
N GLY A 118 -14.04 5.68 12.29
CA GLY A 118 -13.13 5.03 13.26
C GLY A 118 -11.94 5.90 13.65
N TRP A 119 -11.56 6.87 12.81
CA TRP A 119 -10.35 7.66 13.02
C TRP A 119 -10.37 8.53 14.30
N PRO A 120 -11.44 9.30 14.61
CA PRO A 120 -11.56 10.00 15.89
C PRO A 120 -11.45 9.08 17.12
N VAL A 121 -12.02 7.87 17.04
CA VAL A 121 -11.98 6.91 18.13
C VAL A 121 -10.53 6.52 18.46
N ILE A 122 -9.72 6.23 17.44
CA ILE A 122 -8.30 5.89 17.63
C ILE A 122 -7.51 7.12 18.09
N LEU A 123 -7.76 8.30 17.52
CA LEU A 123 -7.07 9.53 17.90
C LEU A 123 -7.30 9.89 19.37
N PHE A 124 -8.55 9.85 19.84
CA PHE A 124 -8.86 10.24 21.22
C PHE A 124 -8.53 9.16 22.25
N LEU A 125 -8.71 7.87 21.93
CA LEU A 125 -8.50 6.81 22.91
C LEU A 125 -7.06 6.29 22.98
N MET A 126 -6.36 6.27 21.84
CA MET A 126 -5.04 5.63 21.73
C MET A 126 -3.90 6.61 21.47
N ALA A 127 -4.07 7.57 20.54
CA ALA A 127 -2.96 8.39 20.09
C ALA A 127 -2.35 9.26 21.22
N GLU A 128 -3.17 9.81 22.12
CA GLU A 128 -2.68 10.59 23.26
C GLU A 128 -1.86 9.74 24.24
N ARG A 129 -2.32 8.51 24.54
CA ARG A 129 -1.58 7.59 25.42
C ARG A 129 -0.23 7.20 24.82
N LEU A 130 -0.20 6.88 23.52
CA LEU A 130 1.03 6.50 22.84
C LEU A 130 2.02 7.66 22.75
N ARG A 131 1.56 8.88 22.46
CA ARG A 131 2.42 10.07 22.42
C ARG A 131 3.07 10.38 23.77
N ASN A 132 2.42 10.04 24.88
CA ASN A 132 2.91 10.32 26.22
C ASN A 132 3.87 9.23 26.75
N LEU A 133 4.08 8.13 26.02
CA LEU A 133 4.96 7.03 26.41
C LEU A 133 6.40 7.16 25.84
N GLY A 134 6.65 8.14 24.97
CA GLY A 134 7.94 8.40 24.33
C GLY A 134 7.92 8.08 22.85
#